data_AF-A0A811MU55-F1
#
_entry.id   AF-A0A811MU55-F1
#
_cell.length_a   1.000
_cell.length_b   1.000
_cell.length_c   1.000
_cell.angle_alpha   90.00
_cell.angle_beta   90.00
_cell.angle_gamma   90.00
#
_symmetry.space_group_name_H-M   'P 1'
#
loop_
_entity.id
_entity.type
_entity.pdbx_description
1 polymer ?
#
loop_
_entity_poly.entity_id
_entity_poly.type
_entity_poly.pdbx_seq_one_letter_code
_entity_poly.pdbx_strand_id
1 'polypeptide(L)'
;MPPPGPRLPPLLLLLLLAAACSSGLTGGGEGGSCEFSVARGSELYSFDLAAPTPAHRHGVLSEDGFYKVAVNDSILWFQLCDEMLFNFDPPMCLNCEDCGGPLRCGTQCSALVSNYIRGYDVCTTIGSLSKSHISLVDESNPQKGIIVKMFSSKCSISVSVICDSTAAQVPDKFVVSGLCDYATTLKHPSGCARSVSASGSGWGWLSTSFMTILCLLGGYILIGAVYRYYFLGIHSVEAIPNLEFWIGLPQRIKVSVENF
;
A
#
# COMPACT_ATOMS: atom_id res chain seq x y z
N MET A 1 45.17 32.94 -14.77
CA MET A 1 44.00 33.29 -13.93
C MET A 1 42.78 32.57 -14.49
N PRO A 2 42.29 31.50 -13.86
CA PRO A 2 40.97 30.97 -14.17
C PRO A 2 39.88 31.76 -13.41
N PRO A 3 38.66 31.87 -13.94
CA PRO A 3 37.59 32.65 -13.34
C PRO A 3 37.04 31.97 -12.06
N PRO A 4 36.53 32.75 -11.09
CA PRO A 4 35.86 32.18 -9.93
C PRO A 4 34.55 31.51 -10.37
N GLY A 5 34.41 30.21 -10.04
CA GLY A 5 33.17 29.46 -10.26
C GLY A 5 31.99 30.04 -9.47
N PRO A 6 30.74 29.68 -9.86
CA PRO A 6 29.53 30.28 -9.30
C PRO A 6 29.44 30.02 -7.80
N ARG A 7 29.37 31.12 -7.04
CA ARG A 7 29.21 31.11 -5.59
C ARG A 7 27.74 30.87 -5.26
N LEU A 8 27.42 29.66 -4.84
CA LEU A 8 26.13 29.38 -4.23
C LEU A 8 26.03 30.19 -2.91
N PRO A 9 24.99 31.02 -2.72
CA PRO A 9 24.91 31.83 -1.52
C PRO A 9 24.70 30.93 -0.30
N PRO A 10 25.34 31.21 0.85
CA PRO A 10 25.28 30.38 2.06
C PRO A 10 23.84 30.18 2.57
N LEU A 11 22.93 31.09 2.22
CA LEU A 11 21.51 31.01 2.50
C LEU A 11 20.82 29.84 1.74
N LEU A 12 21.26 29.53 0.53
CA LEU A 12 20.72 28.43 -0.28
C LEU A 12 21.15 27.06 0.28
N LEU A 13 22.37 26.98 0.84
CA LEU A 13 22.85 25.78 1.51
C LEU A 13 22.11 25.52 2.83
N LEU A 14 21.79 26.59 3.58
CA LEU A 14 20.93 26.52 4.77
C LEU A 14 19.50 26.05 4.43
N LEU A 15 18.92 26.57 3.34
CA LEU A 15 17.58 26.19 2.87
C LEU A 15 17.52 24.71 2.43
N LEU A 16 18.56 24.20 1.77
CA LEU A 16 18.65 22.79 1.36
C LEU A 16 18.79 21.84 2.55
N LEU A 17 19.53 22.23 3.60
CA LEU A 17 19.68 21.44 4.83
C LEU A 17 18.40 21.45 5.68
N ALA A 18 17.68 22.57 5.75
CA ALA A 18 16.38 22.65 6.39
C ALA A 18 15.32 21.79 5.67
N ALA A 19 15.35 21.76 4.33
CA ALA A 19 14.47 20.90 3.53
C ALA A 19 14.79 19.40 3.72
N ALA A 20 16.06 19.03 3.87
CA ALA A 20 16.48 17.64 4.06
C ALA A 20 16.02 17.05 5.41
N CYS A 21 16.06 17.81 6.52
CA CYS A 21 15.59 17.31 7.83
C CYS A 21 14.05 17.36 7.99
N SER A 22 13.32 18.05 7.10
CA SER A 22 11.85 18.12 7.12
C SER A 22 11.16 16.99 6.35
N SER A 23 11.90 16.26 5.52
CA SER A 23 11.34 15.31 4.55
C SER A 23 11.08 13.91 5.12
N GLY A 24 11.33 13.68 6.41
CA GLY A 24 11.25 12.37 7.03
C GLY A 24 9.99 12.17 7.86
N LEU A 25 8.77 12.33 7.31
CA LEU A 25 7.52 11.78 7.88
C LEU A 25 6.29 12.08 7.00
N THR A 26 6.28 11.59 5.77
CA THR A 26 5.01 11.30 5.06
C THR A 26 5.14 9.94 4.39
N GLY A 27 5.28 8.89 5.19
CA GLY A 27 4.97 7.53 4.77
C GLY A 27 3.46 7.34 4.77
N GLY A 28 2.75 8.05 3.89
CA GLY A 28 1.42 7.63 3.48
C GLY A 28 1.63 6.43 2.58
N GLY A 29 1.49 5.22 3.14
CA GLY A 29 1.50 4.02 2.33
C GLY A 29 0.34 4.10 1.35
N GLU A 30 0.63 4.31 0.08
CA GLU A 30 -0.19 3.78 -1.01
C GLU A 30 -0.17 2.26 -0.83
N GLY A 31 -1.11 1.75 -0.04
CA GLY A 31 -1.40 0.33 0.02
C GLY A 31 -1.72 -0.14 -1.39
N GLY A 32 -1.14 -1.26 -1.81
CA GLY A 32 -1.47 -1.85 -3.11
C GLY A 32 -2.98 -2.04 -3.24
N SER A 33 -3.49 -2.26 -4.46
CA SER A 33 -4.93 -2.42 -4.77
C SER A 33 -5.69 -3.51 -3.97
N CYS A 34 -4.98 -4.23 -3.08
CA CYS A 34 -5.39 -5.42 -2.33
C CYS A 34 -5.09 -5.37 -0.84
N GLU A 35 -4.55 -4.25 -0.38
CA GLU A 35 -4.26 -4.03 1.02
C GLU A 35 -5.32 -3.10 1.61
N PHE A 36 -5.91 -3.51 2.72
CA PHE A 36 -6.88 -2.70 3.44
C PHE A 36 -6.49 -2.69 4.92
N SER A 37 -6.47 -1.52 5.53
CA SER A 37 -6.22 -1.41 6.97
C SER A 37 -7.21 -0.48 7.64
N VAL A 38 -7.62 -0.84 8.85
CA VAL A 38 -8.58 -0.07 9.64
C VAL A 38 -8.18 -0.10 11.10
N ALA A 39 -8.09 1.07 11.71
CA ALA A 39 -7.82 1.22 13.13
C ALA A 39 -9.13 1.15 13.92
N ARG A 40 -9.19 0.25 14.91
CA ARG A 40 -10.31 0.14 15.86
C ARG A 40 -9.75 0.10 17.28
N GLY A 41 -9.95 1.18 18.02
CA GLY A 41 -9.38 1.33 19.37
C GLY A 41 -7.86 1.43 19.33
N SER A 42 -7.18 0.56 20.08
CA SER A 42 -5.70 0.47 20.11
C SER A 42 -5.13 -0.55 19.12
N GLU A 43 -5.96 -1.17 18.29
CA GLU A 43 -5.55 -2.21 17.35
C GLU A 43 -5.71 -1.72 15.91
N LEU A 44 -4.73 -2.06 15.09
CA LEU A 44 -4.77 -1.87 13.64
C LEU A 44 -5.03 -3.24 13.00
N TYR A 45 -6.17 -3.36 12.34
CA TYR A 45 -6.55 -4.54 11.58
C TYR A 45 -6.07 -4.35 10.15
N SER A 46 -5.09 -5.16 9.73
CA SER A 46 -4.56 -5.17 8.36
C SER A 46 -5.04 -6.42 7.64
N PHE A 47 -5.51 -6.23 6.42
CA PHE A 47 -5.97 -7.26 5.49
C PHE A 47 -5.09 -7.19 4.25
N ASP A 48 -4.50 -8.32 3.90
CA ASP A 48 -3.74 -8.47 2.66
C ASP A 48 -4.33 -9.65 1.89
N LEU A 49 -5.12 -9.32 0.88
CA LEU A 49 -5.81 -10.30 0.06
C LEU A 49 -4.87 -11.05 -0.89
N ALA A 50 -3.78 -10.41 -1.31
CA ALA A 50 -2.82 -10.97 -2.26
C ALA A 50 -1.65 -11.69 -1.55
N ALA A 51 -1.54 -11.57 -0.22
CA ALA A 51 -0.51 -12.23 0.55
C ALA A 51 -0.52 -13.76 0.33
N PRO A 52 0.67 -14.35 0.09
CA PRO A 52 0.80 -15.80 0.04
C PRO A 52 0.49 -16.41 1.42
N THR A 53 -0.27 -17.50 1.42
CA THR A 53 -0.48 -18.38 2.58
C THR A 53 0.16 -19.75 2.29
N PRO A 54 0.46 -20.57 3.32
CA PRO A 54 1.08 -21.88 3.11
C PRO A 54 0.31 -22.80 2.14
N ALA A 55 -1.02 -22.67 2.11
CA ALA A 55 -1.88 -23.44 1.22
C ALA A 55 -2.22 -22.72 -0.11
N HIS A 56 -2.11 -21.38 -0.17
CA HIS A 56 -2.50 -20.58 -1.34
C HIS A 56 -1.41 -19.55 -1.65
N ARG A 57 -0.58 -19.84 -2.67
CA ARG A 57 0.57 -18.99 -3.03
C ARG A 57 0.18 -17.63 -3.60
N HIS A 58 -1.03 -17.50 -4.13
CA HIS A 58 -1.55 -16.27 -4.71
C HIS A 58 -2.63 -15.61 -3.84
N GLY A 59 -2.71 -15.98 -2.55
CA GLY A 59 -3.72 -15.45 -1.64
C GLY A 59 -5.13 -15.75 -2.15
N VAL A 60 -5.96 -14.71 -2.26
CA VAL A 60 -7.34 -14.80 -2.77
C VAL A 60 -7.43 -14.73 -4.30
N LEU A 61 -6.33 -14.57 -5.03
CA LEU A 61 -6.38 -14.58 -6.48
C LEU A 61 -6.60 -16.01 -6.96
N SER A 62 -7.49 -16.18 -7.95
CA SER A 62 -7.69 -17.48 -8.58
C SER A 62 -6.42 -17.92 -9.31
N GLU A 63 -6.04 -19.19 -9.15
CA GLU A 63 -4.89 -19.79 -9.85
C GLU A 63 -5.10 -19.81 -11.37
N ASP A 64 -6.35 -19.96 -11.80
CA ASP A 64 -6.75 -19.97 -13.21
C ASP A 64 -6.93 -18.54 -13.78
N GLY A 65 -6.75 -17.50 -12.97
CA GLY A 65 -6.88 -16.09 -13.35
C GLY A 65 -8.29 -15.51 -13.23
N PHE A 66 -9.29 -16.33 -12.89
CA PHE A 66 -10.65 -15.88 -12.58
C PHE A 66 -11.42 -16.90 -11.74
N TYR A 67 -12.43 -16.43 -11.01
CA TYR A 67 -13.49 -17.26 -10.44
C TYR A 67 -14.66 -17.35 -11.40
N LYS A 68 -15.31 -18.51 -11.46
CA LYS A 68 -16.47 -18.75 -12.31
C LYS A 68 -17.62 -19.30 -11.48
N VAL A 69 -18.79 -18.66 -11.60
CA VAL A 69 -20.02 -19.07 -10.90
C VAL A 69 -21.15 -19.12 -11.91
N ALA A 70 -21.86 -20.24 -12.01
CA ALA A 70 -22.96 -20.42 -12.94
C ALA A 70 -24.29 -20.58 -12.18
N VAL A 71 -25.26 -19.72 -12.45
CA VAL A 71 -26.59 -19.73 -11.79
C VAL A 71 -27.65 -19.41 -12.84
N ASN A 72 -28.70 -20.25 -12.96
CA ASN A 72 -29.89 -20.00 -13.78
C ASN A 72 -29.58 -19.42 -15.18
N ASP A 73 -28.76 -20.12 -15.97
CA ASP A 73 -28.35 -19.74 -17.34
C ASP A 73 -27.54 -18.45 -17.46
N SER A 74 -27.06 -17.93 -16.32
CA SER A 74 -26.11 -16.83 -16.27
C SER A 74 -24.78 -17.29 -15.69
N ILE A 75 -23.69 -16.82 -16.27
CA ILE A 75 -22.33 -17.15 -15.85
C ILE A 75 -21.64 -15.87 -15.44
N LEU A 76 -21.16 -15.85 -14.21
CA LEU A 76 -20.42 -14.77 -13.60
C LEU A 76 -18.93 -15.15 -13.56
N TRP A 77 -18.10 -14.30 -14.16
CA TRP A 77 -16.65 -14.34 -13.99
C TRP A 77 -16.19 -13.12 -13.22
N PHE A 78 -15.29 -13.33 -12.28
CA PHE A 78 -14.65 -12.21 -11.60
C PHE A 78 -13.27 -12.60 -11.09
N GLN A 79 -12.39 -11.62 -10.98
CA GLN A 79 -11.11 -11.72 -10.32
C GLN A 79 -11.06 -10.61 -9.28
N LEU A 80 -10.70 -10.99 -8.05
CA LEU A 80 -10.40 -10.00 -7.03
C LEU A 80 -8.99 -9.48 -7.29
N CYS A 81 -8.76 -8.21 -6.97
CA CYS A 81 -7.39 -7.68 -6.86
C CYS A 81 -6.59 -7.54 -8.16
N ASP A 82 -7.12 -8.01 -9.27
CA ASP A 82 -6.50 -7.94 -10.59
C ASP A 82 -7.57 -7.94 -11.69
N GLU A 83 -7.15 -7.80 -12.94
CA GLU A 83 -7.99 -8.07 -14.11
C GLU A 83 -8.09 -9.58 -14.36
N MET A 84 -9.18 -10.03 -14.98
CA MET A 84 -9.32 -11.44 -15.30
C MET A 84 -8.36 -11.85 -16.42
N LEU A 85 -7.77 -13.03 -16.30
CA LEU A 85 -6.87 -13.57 -17.32
C LEU A 85 -7.45 -14.85 -17.92
N PHE A 86 -7.69 -14.84 -19.23
CA PHE A 86 -8.13 -16.01 -19.99
C PHE A 86 -6.98 -16.52 -20.87
N ASN A 87 -6.39 -17.66 -20.48
CA ASN A 87 -5.33 -18.30 -21.26
C ASN A 87 -5.88 -19.14 -22.41
N PHE A 88 -6.97 -19.86 -22.17
CA PHE A 88 -7.64 -20.71 -23.16
C PHE A 88 -9.15 -20.41 -23.11
N ASP A 89 -9.79 -20.39 -24.28
CA ASP A 89 -11.24 -20.23 -24.44
C ASP A 89 -11.84 -18.99 -23.74
N PRO A 90 -11.52 -17.76 -24.20
CA PRO A 90 -12.17 -16.56 -23.68
C PRO A 90 -13.69 -16.61 -23.94
N PRO A 91 -14.51 -15.97 -23.09
CA PRO A 91 -15.95 -15.94 -23.26
C PRO A 91 -16.33 -15.33 -24.61
N MET A 92 -17.05 -16.10 -25.43
CA MET A 92 -17.61 -15.61 -26.70
C MET A 92 -19.02 -15.11 -26.47
N CYS A 93 -19.17 -13.80 -26.32
CA CYS A 93 -20.44 -13.16 -26.06
C CYS A 93 -20.49 -11.78 -26.74
N LEU A 94 -21.70 -11.32 -27.02
CA LEU A 94 -21.94 -9.99 -27.58
C LEU A 94 -21.77 -8.91 -26.50
N ASN A 95 -21.45 -7.68 -26.93
CA ASN A 95 -21.39 -6.48 -26.08
C ASN A 95 -20.23 -6.45 -25.04
N CYS A 96 -19.01 -6.78 -25.49
CA CYS A 96 -17.81 -6.79 -24.64
C CYS A 96 -16.79 -5.67 -24.91
N GLU A 97 -17.23 -4.56 -25.50
CA GLU A 97 -16.36 -3.42 -25.85
C GLU A 97 -15.61 -2.86 -24.62
N ASP A 98 -16.28 -2.77 -23.47
CA ASP A 98 -15.73 -2.21 -22.23
C ASP A 98 -14.85 -3.20 -21.43
N CYS A 99 -14.59 -4.40 -21.95
CA CYS A 99 -13.79 -5.43 -21.28
C CYS A 99 -12.93 -6.24 -22.28
N GLY A 100 -12.14 -5.53 -23.10
CA GLY A 100 -11.17 -6.16 -24.01
C GLY A 100 -11.68 -6.41 -25.43
N GLY A 101 -12.95 -6.09 -25.71
CA GLY A 101 -13.55 -6.17 -27.03
C GLY A 101 -13.98 -7.60 -27.43
N PRO A 102 -14.52 -7.78 -28.65
CA PRO A 102 -15.13 -9.04 -29.08
C PRO A 102 -14.14 -10.22 -29.26
N LEU A 103 -12.84 -9.94 -29.44
CA LEU A 103 -11.82 -10.98 -29.67
C LEU A 103 -11.15 -11.46 -28.37
N ARG A 104 -11.10 -10.62 -27.33
CA ARG A 104 -10.45 -10.91 -26.04
C ARG A 104 -11.33 -10.46 -24.88
N CYS A 105 -12.61 -10.81 -24.97
CA CYS A 105 -13.57 -10.46 -23.94
C CYS A 105 -13.13 -11.03 -22.59
N GLY A 106 -13.15 -10.21 -21.55
CA GLY A 106 -12.74 -10.59 -20.22
C GLY A 106 -11.36 -10.10 -19.80
N THR A 107 -10.48 -9.67 -20.71
CA THR A 107 -9.06 -9.41 -20.35
C THR A 107 -8.76 -7.99 -19.86
N GLN A 108 -9.73 -7.08 -19.82
CA GLN A 108 -9.54 -5.67 -19.39
C GLN A 108 -10.56 -5.25 -18.33
N CYS A 109 -11.17 -6.23 -17.65
CA CYS A 109 -12.05 -5.96 -16.53
C CYS A 109 -11.86 -7.02 -15.46
N SER A 110 -12.28 -6.68 -14.24
CA SER A 110 -12.17 -7.57 -13.09
C SER A 110 -13.45 -8.37 -12.86
N ALA A 111 -14.58 -7.99 -13.47
CA ALA A 111 -15.81 -8.78 -13.37
C ALA A 111 -16.72 -8.61 -14.60
N LEU A 112 -17.28 -9.74 -15.05
CA LEU A 112 -18.10 -9.89 -16.24
C LEU A 112 -19.22 -10.90 -15.99
N VAL A 113 -20.42 -10.61 -16.47
CA VAL A 113 -21.52 -11.58 -16.47
C VAL A 113 -21.99 -11.85 -17.89
N SER A 114 -22.19 -13.12 -18.24
CA SER A 114 -22.91 -13.54 -19.45
C SER A 114 -24.32 -13.96 -19.05
N ASN A 115 -25.31 -13.45 -19.79
CA ASN A 115 -26.69 -13.90 -19.71
C ASN A 115 -27.09 -14.52 -21.05
N TYR A 116 -27.64 -15.73 -21.01
CA TYR A 116 -28.18 -16.36 -22.20
C TYR A 116 -29.54 -15.77 -22.56
N ILE A 117 -29.60 -15.03 -23.68
CA ILE A 117 -30.81 -14.32 -24.12
C ILE A 117 -31.14 -14.77 -25.54
N ARG A 118 -32.30 -15.44 -25.71
CA ARG A 118 -32.90 -15.76 -27.02
C ARG A 118 -31.95 -16.46 -28.01
N GLY A 119 -31.11 -17.37 -27.53
CA GLY A 119 -30.26 -18.20 -28.39
C GLY A 119 -28.76 -17.86 -28.38
N TYR A 120 -28.35 -16.78 -27.71
CA TYR A 120 -26.95 -16.35 -27.66
C TYR A 120 -26.58 -15.73 -26.31
N ASP A 121 -25.29 -15.70 -26.02
CA ASP A 121 -24.69 -15.13 -24.82
C ASP A 121 -24.44 -13.62 -24.97
N VAL A 122 -24.98 -12.83 -24.04
CA VAL A 122 -24.75 -11.39 -23.95
C VAL A 122 -23.95 -11.06 -22.71
N CYS A 123 -22.79 -10.44 -22.90
CA CYS A 123 -21.94 -10.03 -21.81
C CYS A 123 -22.23 -8.61 -21.34
N THR A 124 -22.05 -8.42 -20.04
CA THR A 124 -22.12 -7.12 -19.37
C THR A 124 -20.96 -7.01 -18.40
N THR A 125 -20.14 -5.98 -18.58
CA THR A 125 -19.06 -5.64 -17.64
C THR A 125 -19.66 -5.07 -16.36
N ILE A 126 -19.35 -5.68 -15.22
CA ILE A 126 -19.94 -5.30 -13.91
C ILE A 126 -18.92 -4.79 -12.90
N GLY A 127 -17.62 -4.92 -13.19
CA GLY A 127 -16.58 -4.38 -12.32
C GLY A 127 -15.25 -4.16 -13.03
N SER A 128 -14.53 -3.11 -12.63
CA SER A 128 -13.16 -2.81 -13.06
C SER A 128 -12.22 -2.64 -11.86
N LEU A 129 -10.94 -2.98 -12.05
CA LEU A 129 -9.90 -2.84 -11.02
C LEU A 129 -9.76 -1.39 -10.54
N SER A 130 -9.80 -0.44 -11.49
CA SER A 130 -9.70 1.01 -11.25
C SER A 130 -10.84 1.60 -10.40
N LYS A 131 -11.98 0.89 -10.30
CA LYS A 131 -13.14 1.31 -9.53
C LYS A 131 -13.50 0.24 -8.51
N SER A 132 -12.51 -0.17 -7.73
CA SER A 132 -12.67 -1.10 -6.62
C SER A 132 -12.61 -0.37 -5.28
N HIS A 133 -13.43 -0.80 -4.32
CA HIS A 133 -13.47 -0.30 -2.96
C HIS A 133 -13.58 -1.46 -1.98
N ILE A 134 -12.75 -1.44 -0.94
CA ILE A 134 -12.74 -2.47 0.10
C ILE A 134 -13.38 -1.89 1.37
N SER A 135 -14.30 -2.64 1.97
CA SER A 135 -14.95 -2.28 3.24
C SER A 135 -15.04 -3.49 4.16
N LEU A 136 -15.38 -3.28 5.43
CA LEU A 136 -15.62 -4.39 6.36
C LEU A 136 -16.96 -5.08 6.06
N VAL A 137 -17.04 -6.39 6.29
CA VAL A 137 -18.33 -7.13 6.30
C VAL A 137 -19.18 -6.69 7.48
N ASP A 138 -18.54 -6.44 8.61
CA ASP A 138 -19.18 -6.05 9.85
C ASP A 138 -18.30 -5.02 10.58
N GLU A 139 -18.82 -3.80 10.68
CA GLU A 139 -18.12 -2.68 11.35
C GLU A 139 -17.90 -2.94 12.84
N SER A 140 -18.72 -3.78 13.47
CA SER A 140 -18.58 -4.15 14.88
C SER A 140 -17.54 -5.25 15.10
N ASN A 141 -17.33 -6.11 14.09
CA ASN A 141 -16.40 -7.23 14.17
C ASN A 141 -15.53 -7.32 12.90
N PRO A 142 -14.37 -6.64 12.88
CA PRO A 142 -13.47 -6.64 11.73
C PRO A 142 -12.88 -8.03 11.42
N GLN A 143 -12.87 -8.96 12.38
CA GLN A 143 -12.35 -10.32 12.17
C GLN A 143 -13.26 -11.18 11.28
N LYS A 144 -14.50 -10.76 11.02
CA LYS A 144 -15.45 -11.51 10.20
C LYS A 144 -15.04 -11.55 8.72
N GLY A 145 -14.34 -10.52 8.24
CA GLY A 145 -13.86 -10.42 6.87
C GLY A 145 -14.17 -9.07 6.21
N ILE A 146 -13.92 -9.00 4.90
CA ILE A 146 -14.03 -7.79 4.09
C ILE A 146 -14.91 -7.99 2.87
N ILE A 147 -15.47 -6.90 2.37
CA ILE A 147 -16.25 -6.83 1.14
C ILE A 147 -15.42 -6.06 0.12
N VAL A 148 -15.18 -6.68 -1.02
CA VAL A 148 -14.59 -6.02 -2.18
C VAL A 148 -15.72 -5.66 -3.13
N LYS A 149 -16.00 -4.37 -3.26
CA LYS A 149 -17.01 -3.84 -4.16
C LYS A 149 -16.35 -3.24 -5.40
N MET A 150 -16.70 -3.76 -6.56
CA MET A 150 -16.22 -3.27 -7.85
C MET A 150 -17.38 -2.63 -8.62
N PHE A 151 -17.07 -1.58 -9.37
CA PHE A 151 -18.06 -0.82 -10.11
C PHE A 151 -17.74 -0.80 -11.60
N SER A 152 -18.79 -0.79 -12.40
CA SER A 152 -18.79 -0.49 -13.83
C SER A 152 -19.59 0.79 -14.09
N SER A 153 -19.82 1.15 -15.34
CA SER A 153 -20.59 2.33 -15.74
C SER A 153 -22.05 2.29 -15.27
N LYS A 154 -22.66 1.09 -15.19
CA LYS A 154 -24.09 0.92 -14.86
C LYS A 154 -24.38 -0.14 -13.79
N CYS A 155 -23.39 -0.96 -13.46
CA CYS A 155 -23.55 -2.15 -12.64
C CYS A 155 -22.48 -2.21 -11.56
N SER A 156 -22.73 -2.99 -10.52
CA SER A 156 -21.74 -3.23 -9.48
C SER A 156 -21.72 -4.69 -9.05
N ILE A 157 -20.60 -5.12 -8.49
CA ILE A 157 -20.47 -6.43 -7.87
C ILE A 157 -19.84 -6.29 -6.49
N SER A 158 -20.40 -6.97 -5.51
CA SER A 158 -19.92 -7.02 -4.13
C SER A 158 -19.53 -8.45 -3.79
N VAL A 159 -18.24 -8.68 -3.59
CA VAL A 159 -17.70 -9.98 -3.21
C VAL A 159 -17.34 -9.94 -1.73
N SER A 160 -18.06 -10.70 -0.91
CA SER A 160 -17.79 -10.81 0.52
C SER A 160 -16.78 -11.92 0.77
N VAL A 161 -15.57 -11.57 1.19
CA VAL A 161 -14.51 -12.51 1.57
C VAL A 161 -14.61 -12.74 3.08
N ILE A 162 -15.24 -13.84 3.46
CA ILE A 162 -15.43 -14.24 4.86
C ILE A 162 -14.17 -14.97 5.34
N CYS A 163 -13.69 -14.59 6.52
CA CYS A 163 -12.56 -15.27 7.16
C CYS A 163 -12.94 -16.72 7.51
N ASP A 164 -12.23 -17.66 6.91
CA ASP A 164 -12.21 -19.06 7.31
C ASP A 164 -10.74 -19.51 7.32
N SER A 165 -10.21 -19.76 8.51
CA SER A 165 -8.80 -20.13 8.69
C SER A 165 -8.48 -21.56 8.25
N THR A 166 -9.50 -22.38 7.99
CA THR A 166 -9.35 -23.83 7.78
C THR A 166 -9.56 -24.24 6.33
N ALA A 167 -10.45 -23.58 5.59
CA ALA A 167 -10.79 -23.97 4.24
C ALA A 167 -10.98 -22.75 3.32
N ALA A 168 -10.46 -22.87 2.10
CA ALA A 168 -10.88 -22.03 0.99
C ALA A 168 -12.09 -22.68 0.31
N GLN A 169 -13.22 -21.97 0.29
CA GLN A 169 -14.41 -22.39 -0.44
C GLN A 169 -14.72 -21.34 -1.50
N VAL A 170 -14.59 -21.75 -2.76
CA VAL A 170 -14.93 -20.95 -3.94
C VAL A 170 -16.44 -20.71 -3.96
N PRO A 171 -16.94 -19.56 -4.46
CA PRO A 171 -18.36 -19.27 -4.41
C PRO A 171 -19.13 -20.20 -5.35
N ASP A 172 -20.20 -20.78 -4.82
CA ASP A 172 -21.10 -21.67 -5.54
C ASP A 172 -22.32 -20.94 -6.09
N LYS A 173 -22.64 -19.77 -5.53
CA LYS A 173 -23.85 -19.00 -5.85
C LYS A 173 -23.57 -17.50 -5.87
N PHE A 174 -24.40 -16.78 -6.60
CA PHE A 174 -24.50 -15.34 -6.51
C PHE A 174 -25.97 -14.91 -6.48
N VAL A 175 -26.21 -13.77 -5.85
CA VAL A 175 -27.53 -13.15 -5.73
C VAL A 175 -27.48 -11.83 -6.49
N VAL A 176 -28.52 -11.57 -7.27
CA VAL A 176 -28.71 -10.26 -7.90
C VAL A 176 -29.63 -9.44 -7.02
N SER A 177 -29.13 -8.30 -6.55
CA SER A 177 -29.88 -7.28 -5.82
C SER A 177 -30.24 -6.14 -6.76
N GLY A 178 -31.48 -5.65 -6.70
CA GLY A 178 -31.92 -4.54 -7.56
C GLY A 178 -31.89 -4.88 -9.05
N LEU A 179 -31.38 -3.96 -9.88
CA LEU A 179 -31.33 -4.09 -11.34
C LEU A 179 -30.02 -4.71 -11.85
N CYS A 180 -28.87 -4.36 -11.26
CA CYS A 180 -27.56 -4.81 -11.73
C CYS A 180 -26.48 -4.81 -10.63
N ASP A 181 -26.88 -5.13 -9.39
CA ASP A 181 -25.94 -5.28 -8.27
C ASP A 181 -25.78 -6.76 -7.93
N TYR A 182 -24.62 -7.31 -8.28
CA TYR A 182 -24.31 -8.72 -8.04
C TYR A 182 -23.66 -8.87 -6.67
N ALA A 183 -24.03 -9.91 -5.92
CA ALA A 183 -23.46 -10.22 -4.63
C ALA A 183 -23.04 -11.69 -4.59
N THR A 184 -21.81 -11.96 -4.15
CA THR A 184 -21.34 -13.32 -3.95
C THR A 184 -20.47 -13.41 -2.70
N THR A 185 -20.32 -14.62 -2.17
CA THR A 185 -19.63 -14.89 -0.91
C THR A 185 -18.54 -15.91 -1.14
N LEU A 186 -17.31 -15.57 -0.78
CA LEU A 186 -16.13 -16.41 -0.83
C LEU A 186 -15.65 -16.65 0.60
N LYS A 187 -15.26 -17.88 0.94
CA LYS A 187 -14.55 -18.14 2.21
C LYS A 187 -13.08 -18.37 1.90
N HIS A 188 -12.21 -17.62 2.55
CA HIS A 188 -10.78 -17.72 2.32
C HIS A 188 -9.97 -17.32 3.55
N PRO A 189 -8.84 -17.99 3.84
CA PRO A 189 -7.95 -17.61 4.94
C PRO A 189 -7.35 -16.20 4.79
N SER A 190 -7.16 -15.71 3.55
CA SER A 190 -6.71 -14.33 3.30
C SER A 190 -7.73 -13.26 3.70
N GLY A 191 -8.99 -13.64 3.95
CA GLY A 191 -10.01 -12.74 4.49
C GLY A 191 -9.84 -12.46 6.00
N CYS A 192 -8.95 -13.18 6.69
CA CYS A 192 -8.73 -13.02 8.11
C CYS A 192 -7.81 -11.84 8.41
N ALA A 193 -8.22 -11.00 9.37
CA ALA A 193 -7.47 -9.80 9.72
C ALA A 193 -6.22 -10.15 10.53
N ARG A 194 -5.09 -9.51 10.22
CA ARG A 194 -3.93 -9.45 11.11
C ARG A 194 -4.09 -8.24 12.01
N SER A 195 -4.40 -8.46 13.27
CA SER A 195 -4.41 -7.41 14.28
C SER A 195 -3.00 -7.19 14.80
N VAL A 196 -2.44 -6.01 14.56
CA VAL A 196 -1.25 -5.56 15.26
C VAL A 196 -1.71 -4.52 16.28
N SER A 197 -1.30 -4.66 17.53
CA SER A 197 -1.51 -3.59 18.51
C SER A 197 -0.82 -2.34 17.98
N ALA A 198 -1.59 -1.30 17.67
CA ALA A 198 -1.10 0.02 17.29
C ALA A 198 -0.44 0.75 18.47
N SER A 199 -0.20 0.05 19.59
CA SER A 199 0.82 0.37 20.56
C SER A 199 2.20 0.17 19.93
N GLY A 200 2.53 1.04 18.97
CA GLY A 200 3.91 1.35 18.65
C GLY A 200 4.57 1.75 19.96
N SER A 201 5.50 0.92 20.43
CA SER A 201 6.43 1.24 21.50
C SER A 201 6.81 2.72 21.40
N GLY A 202 6.55 3.49 22.46
CA GLY A 202 6.77 4.94 22.56
C GLY A 202 8.24 5.36 22.52
N TRP A 203 8.98 4.89 21.52
CA TRP A 203 10.37 5.20 21.24
C TRP A 203 10.56 6.12 20.02
N GLY A 204 9.48 6.43 19.29
CA GLY A 204 9.52 7.37 18.17
C GLY A 204 10.03 8.76 18.55
N TRP A 205 9.60 9.32 19.69
CA TRP A 205 10.04 10.64 20.14
C TRP A 205 11.55 10.70 20.42
N LEU A 206 12.14 9.64 21.02
CA LEU A 206 13.57 9.57 21.25
C LEU A 206 14.35 9.50 19.94
N SER A 207 13.85 8.73 18.96
CA SER A 207 14.47 8.66 17.63
C SER A 207 14.40 10.00 16.90
N THR A 208 13.26 10.68 16.92
CA THR A 208 13.09 12.01 16.29
C THR A 208 13.96 13.06 16.98
N SER A 209 14.03 13.06 18.31
CA SER A 209 14.90 13.96 19.07
C SER A 209 16.38 13.70 18.77
N PHE A 210 16.82 12.44 18.74
CA PHE A 210 18.20 12.08 18.42
C PHE A 210 18.60 12.50 17.00
N MET A 211 17.73 12.27 16.01
CA MET A 211 17.98 12.70 14.63
C MET A 211 18.02 14.22 14.49
N THR A 212 17.16 14.94 15.22
CA THR A 212 17.15 16.40 15.22
C THR A 212 18.44 16.97 15.84
N ILE A 213 18.93 16.36 16.94
CA ILE A 213 20.20 16.75 17.57
C ILE A 213 21.38 16.52 16.60
N LEU A 214 21.42 15.39 15.89
CA LEU A 214 22.45 15.12 14.88
C LEU A 214 22.38 16.11 13.70
N CYS A 215 21.18 16.44 13.20
CA CYS A 215 20.99 17.46 12.17
C CYS A 215 21.55 18.82 12.62
N LEU A 216 21.20 19.28 13.83
CA LEU A 216 21.66 20.56 14.36
C LEU A 216 23.18 20.58 14.59
N LEU A 217 23.74 19.48 15.12
CA LEU A 217 25.18 19.35 15.33
C LEU A 217 25.95 19.35 14.00
N GLY A 218 25.48 18.60 13.01
CA GLY A 218 26.06 18.58 11.67
C GLY A 218 26.01 19.96 11.01
N GLY A 219 24.87 20.65 11.11
CA GLY A 219 24.72 22.02 10.63
C GLY A 219 25.69 22.99 11.31
N TYR A 220 25.83 22.91 12.63
CA TYR A 220 26.76 23.73 13.40
C TYR A 220 28.22 23.53 12.96
N ILE A 221 28.67 22.27 12.81
CA ILE A 221 30.04 21.95 12.39
C ILE A 221 30.27 22.45 10.96
N LEU A 222 29.33 22.21 10.04
CA LEU A 222 29.46 22.64 8.64
C LEU A 222 29.51 24.15 8.50
N ILE A 223 28.58 24.88 9.14
CA ILE A 223 28.54 26.35 9.07
C ILE A 223 29.80 26.95 9.71
N GLY A 224 30.23 26.43 10.86
CA GLY A 224 31.44 26.89 11.54
C GLY A 224 32.71 26.63 10.73
N ALA A 225 32.80 25.47 10.07
CA ALA A 225 33.93 25.12 9.20
C ALA A 225 33.99 26.00 7.95
N VAL A 226 32.86 26.22 7.28
CA VAL A 226 32.77 27.14 6.11
C VAL A 226 33.16 28.56 6.51
N TYR A 227 32.65 29.06 7.64
CA TYR A 227 32.99 30.40 8.12
C TYR A 227 34.50 30.54 8.40
N ARG A 228 35.09 29.61 9.14
CA ARG A 228 36.53 29.64 9.48
C ARG A 228 37.44 29.44 8.27
N TYR A 229 37.03 28.59 7.32
CA TYR A 229 37.80 28.32 6.12
C TYR A 229 37.83 29.54 5.17
N TYR A 230 36.66 30.15 4.92
CA TYR A 230 36.54 31.23 3.93
C TYR A 230 36.83 32.63 4.48
N PHE A 231 36.44 32.94 5.73
CA PHE A 231 36.61 34.28 6.30
C PHE A 231 37.87 34.45 7.15
N LEU A 232 38.36 33.38 7.80
CA LEU A 232 39.54 33.43 8.67
C LEU A 232 40.79 32.81 8.01
N GLY A 233 40.64 32.19 6.84
CA GLY A 233 41.76 31.60 6.08
C GLY A 233 42.46 30.43 6.79
N ILE A 234 41.80 29.82 7.77
CA ILE A 234 42.34 28.69 8.53
C ILE A 234 42.09 27.42 7.72
N HIS A 235 43.17 26.70 7.43
CA HIS A 235 43.12 25.48 6.62
C HIS A 235 43.51 24.27 7.47
N SER A 236 42.89 23.12 7.18
CA SER A 236 43.01 21.83 7.90
C SER A 236 42.07 21.67 9.12
N VAL A 237 42.40 20.74 10.02
CA VAL A 237 41.54 20.21 11.11
C VAL A 237 41.08 21.31 12.08
N GLU A 238 41.81 22.41 12.16
CA GLU A 238 41.47 23.60 12.97
C GLU A 238 40.26 24.40 12.46
N ALA A 239 39.78 24.09 11.23
CA ALA A 239 38.54 24.67 10.71
C ALA A 239 37.30 24.21 11.51
N ILE A 240 37.37 23.08 12.23
CA ILE A 240 36.27 22.58 13.04
C ILE A 240 36.05 23.52 14.25
N PRO A 241 34.83 24.05 14.45
CA PRO A 241 34.53 24.88 15.60
C PRO A 241 34.66 24.10 16.92
N ASN A 242 35.33 24.69 17.91
CA ASN A 242 35.55 24.12 19.25
C ASN A 242 36.29 22.76 19.28
N LEU A 243 37.29 22.57 18.42
CA LEU A 243 38.06 21.32 18.30
C LEU A 243 38.61 20.78 19.65
N GLU A 244 39.16 21.65 20.49
CA GLU A 244 39.68 21.28 21.83
C GLU A 244 38.62 20.65 22.74
N PHE A 245 37.37 21.12 22.64
CA PHE A 245 36.25 20.54 23.38
C PHE A 245 35.93 19.12 22.88
N TRP A 246 35.92 18.92 21.56
CA TRP A 246 35.63 17.61 20.96
C TRP A 246 36.70 16.57 21.27
N ILE A 247 37.98 16.96 21.27
CA ILE A 247 39.10 16.08 21.61
C ILE A 247 39.06 15.68 23.10
N GLY A 248 38.61 16.57 23.98
CA GLY A 248 38.48 16.30 25.42
C GLY A 248 37.24 15.46 25.81
N LEU A 249 36.29 15.27 24.90
CA LEU A 249 35.01 14.60 25.18
C LEU A 249 35.16 13.13 25.65
N PRO A 250 35.98 12.28 25.01
CA PRO A 250 36.12 10.86 25.40
C PRO A 250 36.68 10.69 26.82
N GLN A 251 37.55 11.60 27.25
CA GLN A 251 38.13 11.58 28.60
C GLN A 251 37.10 11.97 29.65
N ARG A 252 36.24 12.96 29.35
CA ARG A 252 35.19 13.39 30.27
C ARG A 252 34.09 12.34 30.46
N ILE A 253 33.77 11.57 29.42
CA ILE A 253 32.80 10.48 29.51
C ILE A 253 33.34 9.33 30.37
N LYS A 254 34.64 9.00 30.26
CA LYS A 254 35.29 7.98 31.13
C LYS A 254 35.21 8.33 32.61
N VAL A 255 35.52 9.58 32.96
CA VAL A 255 35.46 10.07 34.35
C VAL A 255 34.04 10.01 34.91
N SER A 256 33.01 10.25 34.08
CA SER A 256 31.61 10.16 34.52
C SER A 256 31.09 8.74 34.69
N VAL A 257 31.69 7.74 34.00
CA VAL A 257 31.29 6.32 34.10
C VAL A 257 31.97 5.62 35.29
N GLU A 258 33.17 6.06 35.69
CA GLU A 258 33.87 5.55 36.89
C GLU A 258 33.28 6.07 38.22
N ASN A 259 32.42 7.09 38.18
CA ASN A 259 31.77 7.67 39.35
C ASN A 259 30.30 7.22 39.52
N PHE A 260 29.92 6.10 38.87
CA PHE A 260 28.62 5.45 39.01
C PHE A 260 28.75 4.06 39.61
#